data_AF-A0A7C3U737-F1
#
_entry.id   AF-A0A7C3U737-F1
#
_cell.length_a   1.000
_cell.length_b   1.000
_cell.length_c   1.000
_cell.angle_alpha   90.00
_cell.angle_beta   90.00
_cell.angle_gamma   90.00
#
_symmetry.space_group_name_H-M   'P 1'
#
loop_
_entity.id
_entity.type
_entity.pdbx_description
1 polymer ?
#
loop_
_entity_poly.entity_id
_entity_poly.type
_entity_poly.pdbx_seq_one_letter_code
_entity_poly.pdbx_strand_id
1 'polypeptide(L)'
;MTLKFIGLGLYDEYGISLKGVEEARKSDYIYIELYTSLMPGLSVKNLEAMVGKPVKALTRTDIEERPEESILKKAVDKEVALLVPGDPMNATTHIDLRLRAESMGIKTILIHGASITSAIPGVTGLQSYKFGRTVTIPLPRNHPPLSPYDHILQNYSRGLHTLIL
;
A
#
# COMPACT_ATOMS: atom_id res chain seq x y z
N MET A 1 19.11 2.29 -11.47
CA MET A 1 18.71 1.52 -10.29
C MET A 1 17.55 2.26 -9.64
N THR A 2 16.48 1.52 -9.35
CA THR A 2 15.13 2.06 -9.21
C THR A 2 14.34 1.23 -8.20
N LEU A 3 13.60 1.89 -7.33
CA LEU A 3 12.60 1.28 -6.45
C LEU A 3 11.19 1.57 -6.98
N LYS A 4 10.45 0.51 -7.32
CA LYS A 4 9.11 0.58 -7.89
C LYS A 4 8.09 0.19 -6.82
N PHE A 5 7.19 1.09 -6.49
CA PHE A 5 6.04 0.82 -5.63
C PHE A 5 4.86 0.43 -6.51
N ILE A 6 4.30 -0.76 -6.29
CA ILE A 6 3.25 -1.31 -7.18
C ILE A 6 2.05 -1.75 -6.34
N GLY A 7 0.89 -1.16 -6.63
CA GLY A 7 -0.38 -1.52 -6.00
C GLY A 7 -0.94 -2.84 -6.52
N LEU A 8 -1.28 -3.75 -5.62
CA LEU A 8 -1.91 -5.04 -5.89
C LEU A 8 -3.43 -4.97 -6.00
N GLY A 9 -4.05 -3.84 -5.66
CA GLY A 9 -5.50 -3.75 -5.60
C GLY A 9 -6.08 -4.43 -4.36
N LEU A 10 -7.35 -4.82 -4.41
CA LEU A 10 -8.15 -5.01 -3.19
C LEU A 10 -8.24 -6.43 -2.64
N TYR A 11 -8.17 -7.46 -3.49
CA TYR A 11 -8.67 -8.78 -3.10
C TYR A 11 -7.72 -9.93 -3.40
N ASP A 12 -7.33 -10.09 -4.67
CA ASP A 12 -6.46 -11.16 -5.16
C ASP A 12 -5.39 -10.61 -6.11
N GLU A 13 -4.54 -11.49 -6.65
CA GLU A 13 -3.46 -11.11 -7.56
C GLU A 13 -3.94 -10.47 -8.86
N TYR A 14 -5.22 -10.61 -9.27
CA TYR A 14 -5.74 -9.98 -10.49
C TYR A 14 -6.06 -8.49 -10.30
N GLY A 15 -6.02 -7.98 -9.06
CA GLY A 15 -6.16 -6.55 -8.78
C GLY A 15 -4.99 -5.70 -9.25
N ILE A 16 -3.82 -6.32 -9.49
CA ILE A 16 -2.64 -5.62 -10.02
C ILE A 16 -2.93 -5.12 -11.45
N SER A 17 -2.52 -3.89 -11.75
CA SER A 17 -2.65 -3.37 -13.12
C SER A 17 -1.71 -4.09 -14.08
N LEU A 18 -2.07 -4.13 -15.38
CA LEU A 18 -1.17 -4.65 -16.43
C LEU A 18 0.20 -3.96 -16.39
N LYS A 19 0.24 -2.65 -16.14
CA LYS A 19 1.49 -1.90 -15.96
C LYS A 19 2.27 -2.38 -14.75
N GLY A 20 1.59 -2.74 -13.65
CA GLY A 20 2.21 -3.32 -12.46
C GLY A 20 2.86 -4.66 -12.75
N VAL A 21 2.18 -5.55 -13.49
CA VAL A 21 2.76 -6.83 -13.92
C VAL A 21 4.02 -6.62 -14.75
N GLU A 22 3.95 -5.74 -15.75
CA GLU A 22 5.09 -5.46 -16.64
C GLU A 22 6.28 -4.85 -15.90
N GLU A 23 6.04 -3.93 -14.95
CA GLU A 23 7.12 -3.34 -14.16
C GLU A 23 7.71 -4.30 -13.12
N ALA A 24 6.88 -5.18 -12.55
CA ALA A 24 7.34 -6.26 -11.67
C ALA A 24 8.25 -7.24 -12.44
N ARG A 25 7.84 -7.66 -13.64
CA ARG A 25 8.63 -8.53 -14.53
C ARG A 25 10.01 -7.94 -14.87
N LYS A 26 10.10 -6.62 -15.05
CA LYS A 26 11.36 -5.91 -15.31
C LYS A 26 12.29 -5.79 -14.10
N SER A 27 11.82 -6.10 -12.89
CA SER A 27 12.60 -5.93 -11.67
C SER A 27 13.48 -7.15 -11.38
N ASP A 28 14.71 -6.93 -10.92
CA ASP A 28 15.64 -7.99 -10.51
C ASP A 28 15.15 -8.69 -9.23
N TYR A 29 14.60 -7.91 -8.30
CA TYR A 29 14.02 -8.40 -7.05
C TYR A 29 12.58 -7.93 -6.91
N ILE A 30 11.69 -8.83 -6.49
CA ILE A 30 10.29 -8.55 -6.22
C ILE A 30 10.01 -8.88 -4.76
N TYR A 31 9.57 -7.87 -4.03
CA TYR A 31 9.17 -7.95 -2.64
C TYR A 31 7.67 -7.73 -2.51
N ILE A 32 7.07 -8.30 -1.47
CA ILE A 32 5.69 -8.04 -1.08
C ILE A 32 5.63 -7.74 0.40
N GLU A 33 4.78 -6.80 0.81
CA GLU A 33 4.42 -6.65 2.22
C GLU A 33 2.92 -6.91 2.39
N LEU A 34 2.55 -7.53 3.51
CA LEU A 34 1.17 -7.93 3.82
C LEU A 34 0.76 -7.48 5.24
N TYR A 35 1.49 -6.53 5.82
CA TYR A 35 1.20 -6.05 7.19
C TYR A 35 0.36 -4.78 7.19
N THR A 36 0.30 -4.04 6.08
CA THR A 36 -0.53 -2.83 5.98
C THR A 36 -2.00 -3.16 5.76
N SER A 37 -2.29 -4.20 4.97
CA SER A 37 -3.65 -4.69 4.73
C SER A 37 -3.64 -6.17 4.38
N LEU A 38 -4.77 -6.82 4.67
CA LEU A 38 -5.04 -8.20 4.25
C LEU A 38 -5.54 -8.20 2.80
N MET A 39 -5.11 -9.17 2.00
CA MET A 39 -5.72 -9.53 0.72
C MET A 39 -6.23 -10.99 0.81
N PRO A 40 -7.51 -11.22 1.15
CA PRO A 40 -8.00 -12.56 1.48
C PRO A 40 -7.88 -13.58 0.34
N GLY A 41 -7.99 -13.13 -0.91
CA GLY A 41 -7.92 -13.97 -2.10
C GLY A 41 -6.52 -14.13 -2.67
N LEU A 42 -5.52 -13.46 -2.11
CA LEU A 42 -4.18 -13.44 -2.67
C LEU A 42 -3.50 -14.80 -2.56
N SER A 43 -3.07 -15.33 -3.71
CA SER A 43 -2.15 -16.46 -3.79
C SER A 43 -0.77 -15.96 -4.22
N VAL A 44 0.21 -15.98 -3.31
CA VAL A 44 1.60 -15.61 -3.65
C VAL A 44 2.14 -16.48 -4.78
N LYS A 45 1.77 -17.77 -4.81
CA LYS A 45 2.17 -18.69 -5.89
C LYS A 45 1.59 -18.27 -7.25
N ASN A 46 0.33 -17.83 -7.30
CA ASN A 46 -0.27 -17.36 -8.55
C ASN A 46 0.35 -16.04 -8.98
N LEU A 47 0.63 -15.15 -8.03
CA LEU A 47 1.32 -13.89 -8.27
C LEU A 47 2.73 -14.14 -8.84
N GLU A 48 3.50 -15.07 -8.25
CA GLU A 48 4.80 -15.50 -8.77
C GLU A 48 4.71 -16.04 -10.19
N ALA A 49 3.70 -16.87 -10.49
CA ALA A 49 3.44 -17.36 -11.85
C ALA A 49 3.08 -16.22 -12.82
N MET A 50 2.32 -15.22 -12.37
CA MET A 50 1.93 -14.05 -13.15
C MET A 50 3.12 -13.16 -13.49
N VAL A 51 4.00 -12.88 -12.53
CA VAL A 51 5.19 -12.03 -12.72
C VAL A 51 6.42 -12.81 -13.21
N GLY A 52 6.35 -14.14 -13.24
CA GLY A 52 7.40 -15.03 -13.74
C GLY A 52 8.67 -15.07 -12.88
N LYS A 53 8.59 -14.62 -11.62
CA LYS A 53 9.74 -14.46 -10.71
C LYS A 53 9.31 -14.74 -9.26
N PRO A 54 10.24 -15.20 -8.40
CA PRO A 54 9.94 -15.41 -6.99
C PRO A 54 9.64 -14.08 -6.30
N VAL A 55 8.67 -14.10 -5.38
CA VAL A 55 8.21 -12.94 -4.63
C VAL A 55 8.52 -13.16 -3.15
N LYS A 56 9.38 -12.32 -2.58
CA LYS A 56 9.81 -12.45 -1.19
C LYS A 56 8.99 -11.53 -0.28
N ALA A 57 8.35 -12.11 0.74
CA ALA A 57 7.68 -11.32 1.77
C ALA A 57 8.68 -10.54 2.63
N LEU A 58 8.37 -9.27 2.90
CA LEU A 58 9.08 -8.39 3.83
C LEU A 58 8.20 -8.06 5.03
N THR A 59 8.82 -7.91 6.17
CA THR A 59 8.18 -7.51 7.42
C THR A 59 8.17 -5.98 7.56
N ARG A 60 7.45 -5.48 8.57
CA ARG A 60 7.50 -4.06 8.94
C ARG A 60 8.94 -3.61 9.25
N THR A 61 9.70 -4.41 9.99
CA THR A 61 11.10 -4.08 10.32
C THR A 61 11.95 -3.93 9.07
N ASP A 62 11.75 -4.78 8.07
CA ASP A 62 12.48 -4.68 6.80
C ASP A 62 12.16 -3.39 6.03
N ILE A 63 10.97 -2.80 6.19
CA ILE A 63 10.53 -1.65 5.39
C ILE A 63 10.62 -0.31 6.14
N GLU A 64 10.25 -0.29 7.41
CA GLU A 64 10.15 0.95 8.20
C GLU A 64 11.37 1.17 9.10
N GLU A 65 11.87 0.11 9.74
CA GLU A 65 12.90 0.22 10.77
C GLU A 65 14.31 0.11 10.21
N ARG A 66 14.55 -0.80 9.27
CA ARG A 66 15.88 -1.08 8.69
C ARG A 66 15.89 -1.19 7.16
N PRO A 67 15.25 -0.26 6.41
CA PRO A 67 15.20 -0.35 4.95
C PRO A 67 16.58 -0.30 4.29
N GLU A 68 17.56 0.35 4.91
CA GLU A 68 18.95 0.49 4.44
C GLU A 68 19.72 -0.83 4.50
N GLU A 69 19.31 -1.76 5.36
CA GLU A 69 19.90 -3.10 5.48
C GLU A 69 19.20 -4.14 4.58
N SER A 70 18.02 -3.81 4.06
CA SER A 70 17.10 -4.73 3.37
C SER A 70 16.82 -4.32 1.91
N ILE A 71 15.71 -3.63 1.65
CA ILE A 71 15.17 -3.31 0.32
C ILE A 71 15.99 -2.20 -0.35
N LEU A 72 16.38 -1.15 0.38
CA LEU A 72 17.18 -0.05 -0.20
C LEU A 72 18.58 -0.54 -0.54
N LYS A 73 19.16 -1.43 0.28
CA LYS A 73 20.46 -2.07 -0.02
C LYS A 73 20.50 -2.69 -1.41
N LYS A 74 19.41 -3.34 -1.82
CA LYS A 74 19.28 -3.94 -3.16
C LYS A 74 18.99 -2.92 -4.23
N ALA A 75 18.20 -1.90 -3.90
CA ALA A 75 17.80 -0.89 -4.86
C ALA A 75 18.95 0.06 -5.26
N VAL A 76 20.11 0.03 -4.58
CA VAL A 76 21.32 0.80 -4.93
C VAL A 76 21.97 0.41 -6.26
N ASP A 77 21.78 -0.81 -6.76
CA ASP A 77 22.39 -1.23 -8.02
C ASP A 77 21.47 -2.09 -8.90
N LYS A 78 20.23 -2.33 -8.43
CA LYS A 78 19.24 -3.20 -9.08
C LYS A 78 17.91 -2.52 -9.27
N GLU A 79 17.07 -3.11 -10.12
CA GLU A 79 15.66 -2.75 -10.25
C GLU A 79 14.86 -3.55 -9.22
N VAL A 80 14.20 -2.88 -8.28
CA VAL A 80 13.49 -3.52 -7.17
C VAL A 80 12.03 -3.12 -7.21
N ALA A 81 11.13 -4.11 -7.11
CA ALA A 81 9.69 -3.87 -6.94
C ALA A 81 9.25 -4.19 -5.51
N LEU A 82 8.44 -3.31 -4.93
CA LEU A 82 7.68 -3.53 -3.70
C LEU A 82 6.20 -3.57 -4.06
N LEU A 83 5.59 -4.74 -3.92
CA LEU A 83 4.18 -4.99 -4.12
C LEU A 83 3.42 -4.73 -2.82
N VAL A 84 2.39 -3.90 -2.88
CA VAL A 84 1.64 -3.40 -1.72
C VAL A 84 0.14 -3.63 -1.94
N PRO A 85 -0.60 -4.23 -0.98
CA PRO A 85 -2.05 -4.26 -0.98
C PRO A 85 -2.67 -2.88 -1.21
N GLY A 86 -3.68 -2.82 -2.08
CA GLY A 86 -4.34 -1.57 -2.43
C GLY A 86 -3.48 -0.67 -3.32
N ASP A 87 -3.27 0.57 -2.87
CA ASP A 87 -2.43 1.58 -3.53
C ASP A 87 -1.24 1.96 -2.62
N PRO A 88 0.01 1.93 -3.10
CA PRO A 88 1.19 2.09 -2.25
C PRO A 88 1.27 3.42 -1.49
N MET A 89 0.64 4.50 -1.96
CA MET A 89 0.71 5.82 -1.33
C MET A 89 -0.56 6.21 -0.58
N ASN A 90 -1.45 5.25 -0.34
CA ASN A 90 -2.73 5.51 0.29
C ASN A 90 -2.83 4.85 1.66
N ALA A 91 -2.94 5.67 2.71
CA ALA A 91 -3.06 5.22 4.11
C ALA A 91 -1.90 4.33 4.60
N THR A 92 -0.70 4.53 4.07
CA THR A 92 0.50 3.80 4.51
C THR A 92 1.70 4.72 4.72
N THR A 93 2.73 4.19 5.38
CA THR A 93 4.01 4.84 5.70
C THR A 93 5.04 4.75 4.56
N HIS A 94 4.70 4.13 3.42
CA HIS A 94 5.63 3.93 2.30
C HIS A 94 6.20 5.22 1.70
N ILE A 95 5.57 6.37 1.95
CA ILE A 95 6.14 7.68 1.59
C ILE A 95 7.49 7.92 2.27
N ASP A 96 7.68 7.46 3.51
CA ASP A 96 8.97 7.55 4.21
C ASP A 96 10.05 6.74 3.48
N LEU A 97 9.74 5.49 3.11
CA LEU A 97 10.65 4.65 2.33
C LEU A 97 11.03 5.30 0.99
N ARG A 98 10.07 5.95 0.33
CA ARG A 98 10.33 6.69 -0.92
C ARG A 98 11.29 7.86 -0.70
N LEU A 99 11.10 8.65 0.35
CA LEU A 99 11.97 9.79 0.68
C LEU A 99 13.40 9.32 1.01
N ARG A 100 13.54 8.20 1.74
CA ARG A 100 14.85 7.58 2.02
C ARG A 100 15.52 7.04 0.75
N ALA A 101 14.76 6.44 -0.16
CA ALA A 101 15.30 6.02 -1.46
C ALA A 101 15.85 7.22 -2.24
N GLU A 102 15.09 8.31 -2.32
CA GLU A 102 15.49 9.53 -3.02
C GLU A 102 16.74 10.17 -2.40
N SER A 103 16.88 10.18 -1.07
CA SER A 103 18.08 10.71 -0.40
C SER A 103 19.35 9.89 -0.66
N MET A 104 19.21 8.60 -0.97
CA MET A 104 20.28 7.70 -1.41
C MET A 104 20.56 7.76 -2.92
N GLY A 105 19.87 8.63 -3.66
CA GLY A 105 19.99 8.74 -5.12
C GLY A 105 19.32 7.61 -5.90
N ILE A 106 18.46 6.81 -5.25
CA ILE A 106 17.67 5.75 -5.87
C ILE A 106 16.44 6.39 -6.52
N LYS A 107 16.23 6.14 -7.82
CA LYS A 107 15.03 6.63 -8.51
C LYS A 107 13.81 5.87 -8.02
N THR A 108 12.67 6.54 -7.90
CA THR A 108 11.42 5.88 -7.49
C THR A 108 10.37 5.94 -8.60
N ILE A 109 9.61 4.86 -8.74
CA ILE A 109 8.47 4.77 -9.67
C ILE A 109 7.25 4.36 -8.88
N LEU A 110 6.11 4.99 -9.14
CA LEU A 110 4.84 4.65 -8.52
C LEU A 110 3.87 4.10 -9.57
N ILE A 111 3.41 2.87 -9.35
CA ILE A 111 2.35 2.22 -10.11
C ILE A 111 1.15 2.05 -9.18
N HIS A 112 0.12 2.85 -9.44
CA HIS A 112 -1.10 2.86 -8.65
C HIS A 112 -1.91 1.56 -8.77
N GLY A 113 -2.72 1.32 -7.75
CA GLY A 113 -3.65 0.20 -7.67
C GLY A 113 -5.02 0.66 -7.18
N ALA A 114 -6.03 -0.22 -7.28
CA ALA A 114 -7.34 0.09 -6.71
C ALA A 114 -7.24 0.17 -5.17
N SER A 115 -7.71 1.26 -4.58
CA SER A 115 -7.72 1.46 -3.12
C SER A 115 -9.14 1.39 -2.56
N ILE A 116 -9.26 0.98 -1.29
CA ILE A 116 -10.55 0.94 -0.59
C ILE A 116 -11.16 2.35 -0.53
N THR A 117 -10.32 3.38 -0.45
CA THR A 117 -10.79 4.78 -0.40
C THR A 117 -11.52 5.19 -1.68
N SER A 118 -11.09 4.66 -2.83
CA SER A 118 -11.74 4.94 -4.12
C SER A 118 -12.88 3.96 -4.43
N ALA A 119 -12.82 2.74 -3.90
CA ALA A 119 -13.82 1.70 -4.16
C ALA A 119 -15.06 1.84 -3.27
N ILE A 120 -14.90 2.28 -2.02
CA ILE A 120 -16.00 2.33 -1.04
C ILE A 120 -17.21 3.15 -1.51
N PRO A 121 -17.09 4.32 -2.19
CA PRO A 121 -18.26 5.07 -2.63
C PRO A 121 -19.07 4.29 -3.67
N GLY A 122 -18.38 3.61 -4.61
CA GLY A 122 -19.02 2.83 -5.66
C GLY A 122 -19.81 1.64 -5.11
N VAL A 123 -19.23 0.88 -4.18
CA VAL A 123 -19.91 -0.31 -3.62
C VAL A 123 -21.03 0.03 -2.64
N THR A 124 -20.98 1.20 -2.01
CA THR A 124 -22.03 1.67 -1.06
C THR A 124 -23.09 2.54 -1.71
N GLY A 125 -22.90 2.97 -2.96
CA GLY A 125 -23.76 3.95 -3.63
C GLY A 125 -23.66 5.38 -3.07
N LEU A 126 -22.68 5.64 -2.20
CA LEU A 126 -22.44 6.97 -1.64
C LEU A 126 -21.68 7.85 -2.62
N GLN A 127 -21.97 9.15 -2.59
CA GLN A 127 -21.27 10.12 -3.43
C GLN A 127 -19.83 10.28 -2.96
N SER A 128 -18.85 10.01 -3.81
CA SER A 128 -17.43 10.06 -3.48
C SER A 128 -16.98 11.42 -2.93
N TYR A 129 -17.50 12.52 -3.49
CA TYR A 129 -17.21 13.88 -3.06
C TYR A 129 -17.85 14.26 -1.71
N LYS A 130 -18.72 13.41 -1.16
CA LYS A 130 -19.30 13.59 0.18
C LYS A 130 -18.51 12.89 1.28
N PHE A 131 -17.40 12.23 0.99
CA PHE A 131 -16.52 11.69 2.03
C PHE A 131 -15.63 12.80 2.63
N GLY A 132 -15.64 12.88 3.95
CA GLY A 132 -14.81 13.80 4.74
C GLY A 132 -13.49 13.15 5.16
N ARG A 133 -12.97 13.56 6.32
CA ARG A 133 -11.72 13.01 6.87
C ARG A 133 -11.88 11.52 7.18
N THR A 134 -11.07 10.67 6.55
CA THR A 134 -10.93 9.24 6.91
C THR A 134 -10.34 9.09 8.31
N VAL A 135 -10.79 8.08 9.04
CA VAL A 135 -10.29 7.75 10.39
C VAL A 135 -9.88 6.28 10.44
N THR A 136 -9.00 5.92 11.38
CA THR A 136 -8.66 4.54 11.69
C THR A 136 -9.08 4.23 13.12
N ILE A 137 -9.82 3.15 13.33
CA ILE A 137 -10.14 2.65 14.68
C ILE A 137 -9.03 1.67 15.08
N PRO A 138 -8.17 2.03 16.05
CA PRO A 138 -7.14 1.10 16.49
C PRO A 138 -7.78 -0.09 17.23
N LEU A 139 -7.06 -1.20 17.25
CA LEU A 139 -7.42 -2.33 18.10
C LEU A 139 -7.59 -1.88 19.57
N PRO A 140 -8.52 -2.47 20.32
CA PRO A 140 -8.75 -2.12 21.73
C PRO A 140 -7.45 -2.22 22.53
N ARG A 141 -7.04 -1.10 23.14
CA ARG A 141 -5.93 -1.01 24.10
C ARG A 141 -6.42 -0.31 25.36
N ASN A 142 -5.65 -0.41 26.45
CA ASN A 142 -5.89 0.39 27.65
C ASN A 142 -5.82 1.88 27.28
N HIS A 143 -6.96 2.58 27.35
CA HIS A 143 -7.18 3.97 26.90
C HIS A 143 -7.20 4.15 25.37
N PRO A 144 -8.31 3.80 24.69
CA PRO A 144 -8.45 4.07 23.27
C PRO A 144 -8.45 5.58 23.00
N PRO A 145 -7.84 6.04 21.89
CA PRO A 145 -7.85 7.46 21.54
C PRO A 145 -9.28 7.91 21.22
N LEU A 146 -9.64 9.11 21.69
CA LEU A 146 -10.93 9.74 21.36
C LEU A 146 -10.95 10.40 19.98
N SER A 147 -9.77 10.61 19.37
CA SER A 147 -9.66 11.32 18.09
C SER A 147 -10.49 10.72 16.94
N PRO A 148 -10.67 9.39 16.78
CA PRO A 148 -11.55 8.87 15.73
C PRO A 148 -13.00 9.34 15.92
N TYR A 149 -13.49 9.39 17.17
CA TYR A 149 -14.85 9.87 17.48
C TYR A 149 -15.00 11.35 17.11
N ASP A 150 -14.05 12.18 17.53
CA ASP A 150 -14.10 13.63 17.26
C ASP A 150 -14.11 13.93 15.76
N HIS A 151 -13.32 13.19 14.97
CA HIS A 151 -13.28 13.35 13.51
C HIS A 151 -14.55 12.85 12.82
N ILE A 152 -15.15 11.76 13.30
CA ILE A 152 -16.46 11.29 12.83
C ILE A 152 -17.53 12.36 13.10
N LEU A 153 -17.56 12.92 14.31
CA LEU A 153 -18.52 13.95 14.71
C LEU A 153 -18.37 15.22 13.85
N GLN A 154 -17.12 15.63 13.56
CA GLN A 154 -16.85 16.76 12.67
C GLN A 154 -17.38 16.54 11.25
N ASN A 155 -17.17 15.36 10.66
CA ASN A 155 -17.73 15.04 9.34
C ASN A 155 -19.26 15.03 9.37
N TYR A 156 -19.86 14.41 10.40
CA TYR A 156 -21.32 14.35 10.57
C TYR A 156 -21.94 15.75 10.67
N SER A 157 -21.36 16.66 11.45
CA SER A 157 -21.83 18.05 11.59
C SER A 157 -21.84 18.84 10.28
N ARG A 158 -21.05 18.39 9.28
CA ARG A 158 -20.94 18.99 7.94
C ARG A 158 -21.73 18.23 6.88
N GLY A 159 -22.49 17.20 7.25
CA GLY A 159 -23.24 16.36 6.32
C GLY A 159 -22.38 15.46 5.43
N LEU A 160 -21.15 15.14 5.87
CA LEU A 160 -20.18 14.30 5.17
C LEU A 160 -20.19 12.86 5.69
N HIS A 161 -19.89 11.91 4.79
CA HIS A 161 -19.62 10.51 5.11
C HIS A 161 -18.22 10.36 5.71
N THR A 162 -18.03 9.36 6.57
CA THR A 162 -16.72 9.02 7.13
C THR A 162 -16.35 7.60 6.72
N LEU A 163 -15.21 7.44 6.03
CA LEU A 163 -14.58 6.14 5.89
C LEU A 163 -13.84 5.82 7.20
N ILE A 164 -14.12 4.65 7.74
CA ILE A 164 -13.53 4.13 8.97
C ILE A 164 -12.70 2.89 8.58
N LEU A 165 -11.39 2.97 8.79
CA LEU A 165 -10.41 1.89 8.57
C LEU A 165 -10.12 1.12 9.85
#